data_AF-A0A965GTJ8-F1
#
_entry.id   AF-A0A965GTJ8-F1
#
_cell.length_a   1.000
_cell.length_b   1.000
_cell.length_c   1.000
_cell.angle_alpha   90.00
_cell.angle_beta   90.00
_cell.angle_gamma   90.00
#
_symmetry.space_group_name_H-M   'P 1'
#
loop_
_entity.id
_entity.type
_entity.pdbx_description
1 polymer ?
#
loop_
_entity_poly.entity_id
_entity_poly.type
_entity_poly.pdbx_seq_one_letter_code
_entity_poly.pdbx_strand_id
1 'polypeptide(L)'
;MYVTEELQSKWGPVLDHEDLPSIKDIHKRSVTATVLENTERALREAGAIAGGQFLTEAPVNVAGNMSNFDPVLISLVRRAMPNLMAYDVCGVQPMTGPTGLIFAMRAKYANSTALGTETFYDEVNTAFTTVKGGGAQLGNAHTGTAVGGTNGNTANMPANGYNFAEGMSTSTAEALGDSGGNAFPEMGFSIDKVTVTARSRALKAEYTMELAQDLKAIHGLDAETELSNILTTEILAEINREVVRSINVVAVRGANTGTTTAGKFDLDTDSNG
;
A
#
# COMPACT_ATOMS: atom_id res chain seq x y z
N MET A 1 -35.53 61.67 -4.14
CA MET A 1 -36.96 61.47 -3.82
C MET A 1 -37.69 60.69 -4.91
N TYR A 2 -37.43 60.97 -6.20
CA TYR A 2 -38.02 60.21 -7.32
C TYR A 2 -37.63 58.72 -7.37
N VAL A 3 -36.37 58.38 -7.06
CA VAL A 3 -35.88 56.98 -7.12
C VAL A 3 -36.53 56.08 -6.05
N THR A 4 -36.89 56.62 -4.89
CA THR A 4 -37.49 55.83 -3.80
C THR A 4 -38.95 55.50 -4.03
N GLU A 5 -39.69 56.36 -4.75
CA GLU A 5 -41.10 56.14 -5.08
C GLU A 5 -41.25 55.06 -6.18
N GLU A 6 -40.33 55.07 -7.16
CA GLU A 6 -40.28 54.05 -8.22
C GLU A 6 -39.95 52.66 -7.65
N LEU A 7 -39.00 52.58 -6.70
CA LEU A 7 -38.67 51.34 -6.00
C LEU A 7 -39.83 50.85 -5.10
N GLN A 8 -40.55 51.76 -4.44
CA GLN A 8 -41.73 51.40 -3.67
C GLN A 8 -42.87 50.87 -4.56
N SER A 9 -43.01 51.40 -5.78
CA SER A 9 -43.98 50.89 -6.75
C SER A 9 -43.59 49.50 -7.28
N LYS A 10 -42.32 49.28 -7.62
CA LYS A 10 -41.79 47.99 -8.09
C LYS A 10 -41.97 46.88 -7.05
N TRP A 11 -41.66 47.17 -5.79
CA TRP A 11 -41.73 46.20 -4.69
C TRP A 11 -43.06 46.23 -3.92
N GLY A 12 -44.03 47.05 -4.35
CA GLY A 12 -45.35 47.20 -3.72
C GLY A 12 -46.08 45.87 -3.43
N PRO A 13 -46.14 44.91 -4.38
CA PRO A 13 -46.77 43.61 -4.15
C PRO A 13 -46.14 42.79 -3.01
N VAL A 14 -44.87 43.02 -2.69
CA VAL A 14 -44.15 42.33 -1.60
C VAL A 14 -44.24 43.13 -0.30
N LEU A 15 -44.19 44.47 -0.39
CA LEU A 15 -44.25 45.36 0.77
C LEU A 15 -45.65 45.43 1.39
N ASP A 16 -46.70 45.23 0.59
CA ASP A 16 -48.11 45.29 1.02
C ASP A 16 -48.80 43.91 0.98
N HIS A 17 -48.02 42.81 1.00
CA HIS A 17 -48.56 41.44 1.02
C HIS A 17 -49.33 41.15 2.32
N GLU A 18 -50.55 40.62 2.23
CA GLU A 18 -51.49 40.46 3.37
C GLU A 18 -50.96 39.55 4.50
N ASP A 19 -50.10 38.58 4.15
CA ASP A 19 -49.48 37.66 5.13
C ASP A 19 -48.29 38.26 5.90
N LEU A 20 -47.84 39.47 5.55
CA LEU A 20 -46.70 40.13 6.18
C LEU A 20 -47.15 41.27 7.11
N PRO A 21 -46.51 41.48 8.27
CA PRO A 21 -46.84 42.59 9.16
C PRO A 21 -46.68 43.94 8.44
N SER A 22 -47.75 44.75 8.45
CA SER A 22 -47.78 46.05 7.76
C SER A 22 -46.67 47.00 8.26
N ILE A 23 -45.86 47.52 7.34
CA ILE A 23 -44.82 48.51 7.67
C ILE A 23 -45.47 49.89 7.80
N LYS A 24 -45.61 50.36 9.05
CA LYS A 24 -46.28 51.64 9.39
C LYS A 24 -45.43 52.89 9.19
N ASP A 25 -44.10 52.73 9.15
CA ASP A 25 -43.14 53.84 9.06
C ASP A 25 -42.64 54.02 7.61
N ILE A 26 -42.85 55.22 7.07
CA ILE A 26 -42.51 55.62 5.70
C ILE A 26 -41.01 55.47 5.43
N HIS A 27 -40.17 55.79 6.43
CA HIS A 27 -38.71 55.69 6.29
C HIS A 27 -38.24 54.23 6.32
N LYS A 28 -38.90 53.36 7.09
CA LYS A 28 -38.61 51.92 7.06
C LYS A 28 -39.02 51.30 5.73
N ARG A 29 -40.17 51.71 5.18
CA ARG A 29 -40.66 51.26 3.88
C ARG A 29 -39.67 51.60 2.74
N SER A 30 -39.09 52.79 2.72
CA SER A 30 -38.09 53.17 1.71
C SER A 30 -36.77 52.41 1.86
N VAL A 31 -36.30 52.19 3.09
CA VAL A 31 -35.08 51.40 3.34
C VAL A 31 -35.27 49.94 2.95
N THR A 32 -36.41 49.33 3.30
CA THR A 32 -36.72 47.94 2.90
C THR A 32 -36.80 47.80 1.38
N ALA A 33 -37.45 48.73 0.68
CA ALA A 33 -37.47 48.73 -0.80
C ALA A 33 -36.06 48.84 -1.41
N THR A 34 -35.18 49.65 -0.81
CA THR A 34 -33.79 49.80 -1.26
C THR A 34 -32.96 48.55 -1.00
N VAL A 35 -33.17 47.90 0.15
CA VAL A 35 -32.50 46.63 0.46
C VAL A 35 -32.98 45.52 -0.49
N LEU A 36 -34.29 45.44 -0.78
CA LEU A 36 -34.85 44.49 -1.74
C LEU A 36 -34.24 44.67 -3.13
N GLU A 37 -34.10 45.90 -3.60
CA GLU A 37 -33.44 46.20 -4.87
C GLU A 37 -31.97 45.78 -4.87
N ASN A 38 -31.23 46.08 -3.79
CA ASN A 38 -29.83 45.67 -3.67
C ASN A 38 -29.69 44.14 -3.61
N THR A 39 -30.63 43.44 -2.97
CA THR A 39 -30.63 41.97 -2.94
C THR A 39 -31.00 41.37 -4.30
N GLU A 40 -31.96 41.93 -5.04
CA GLU A 40 -32.26 41.48 -6.40
C GLU A 40 -31.05 41.71 -7.31
N ARG A 41 -30.42 42.89 -7.24
CA ARG A 41 -29.24 43.19 -8.04
C ARG A 41 -28.08 42.25 -7.70
N ALA A 42 -27.84 41.97 -6.42
CA ALA A 42 -26.83 41.01 -5.99
C ALA A 42 -27.13 39.58 -6.45
N LEU A 43 -28.39 39.13 -6.39
CA LEU A 43 -28.79 37.81 -6.90
C LEU A 43 -28.66 37.71 -8.43
N ARG A 44 -28.95 38.81 -9.14
CA ARG A 44 -28.84 38.89 -10.60
C ARG A 44 -27.39 38.98 -11.07
N GLU A 45 -26.53 39.67 -10.32
CA GLU A 45 -25.08 39.70 -10.55
C GLU A 45 -24.44 38.33 -10.24
N ALA A 46 -24.85 37.65 -9.17
CA ALA A 46 -24.42 36.28 -8.87
C ALA A 46 -24.84 35.29 -9.97
N GLY A 47 -26.09 35.39 -10.45
CA GLY A 47 -26.59 34.59 -11.58
C GLY A 47 -25.89 34.89 -12.91
N ALA A 48 -25.42 36.11 -13.14
CA ALA A 48 -24.66 36.47 -14.34
C ALA A 48 -23.22 35.92 -14.32
N ILE A 49 -22.61 35.78 -13.14
CA ILE A 49 -21.29 35.15 -12.95
C ILE A 49 -21.39 33.63 -13.17
N ALA A 50 -22.52 33.00 -12.79
CA ALA A 50 -22.77 31.57 -13.01
C ALA A 50 -23.26 31.23 -14.44
N GLY A 51 -23.94 32.15 -15.12
CA GLY A 51 -24.55 31.94 -16.44
C GLY A 51 -23.61 32.10 -17.64
N GLY A 52 -22.39 32.60 -17.45
CA GLY A 52 -21.48 32.95 -18.55
C GLY A 52 -20.62 31.81 -19.10
N GLN A 53 -20.47 30.69 -18.38
CA GLN A 53 -19.36 29.78 -18.69
C GLN A 53 -19.56 28.31 -18.30
N PHE A 54 -20.77 27.79 -18.41
CA PHE A 54 -20.98 26.35 -18.33
C PHE A 54 -21.44 25.78 -19.68
N LEU A 55 -20.53 25.04 -20.31
CA LEU A 55 -20.74 24.22 -21.51
C LEU A 55 -21.83 23.18 -21.23
N THR A 56 -23.08 23.62 -21.24
CA THR A 56 -24.24 22.73 -21.28
C THR A 56 -24.62 22.54 -22.74
N GLU A 57 -24.80 21.29 -23.14
CA GLU A 57 -25.35 20.91 -24.45
C GLU A 57 -26.63 21.72 -24.68
N ALA A 58 -26.62 22.59 -25.69
CA ALA A 58 -27.79 23.38 -26.04
C ALA A 58 -28.94 22.42 -26.41
N PRO A 59 -30.10 22.48 -25.73
CA PRO A 59 -31.28 21.77 -26.19
C PRO A 59 -31.70 22.40 -27.52
N VAL A 60 -31.88 21.59 -28.56
CA VAL A 60 -32.21 22.03 -29.94
C VAL A 60 -33.59 22.74 -30.05
N ASN A 61 -34.30 22.98 -28.94
CA ASN A 61 -35.65 23.54 -28.92
C ASN A 61 -35.91 24.52 -27.74
N VAL A 62 -35.04 25.53 -27.55
CA VAL A 62 -35.38 26.65 -26.66
C VAL A 62 -36.05 27.76 -27.47
N ALA A 63 -37.38 27.82 -27.41
CA ALA A 63 -38.15 28.97 -27.89
C ALA A 63 -37.86 30.20 -27.01
N GLY A 64 -37.74 31.37 -27.64
CA GLY A 64 -37.10 32.56 -27.09
C GLY A 64 -37.68 33.14 -25.78
N ASN A 65 -36.83 33.97 -25.15
CA ASN A 65 -37.11 34.91 -24.05
C ASN A 65 -37.34 34.36 -22.64
N MET A 66 -37.01 33.10 -22.34
CA MET A 66 -36.91 32.63 -20.94
C MET A 66 -35.46 32.77 -20.43
N SER A 67 -35.29 33.42 -19.28
CA SER A 67 -34.05 33.33 -18.50
C SER A 67 -33.82 31.85 -18.16
N ASN A 68 -32.68 31.29 -18.55
CA ASN A 68 -32.30 29.94 -18.13
C ASN A 68 -32.25 29.86 -16.60
N PHE A 69 -32.55 28.68 -16.05
CA PHE A 69 -32.55 28.43 -14.61
C PHE A 69 -31.18 28.68 -14.00
N ASP A 70 -31.16 29.29 -12.81
CA ASP A 70 -29.97 29.39 -11.97
C ASP A 70 -29.57 27.96 -11.52
N PRO A 71 -28.44 27.42 -11.98
CA PRO A 71 -28.07 26.05 -11.67
C PRO A 71 -27.72 25.95 -10.18
N VAL A 72 -28.43 25.09 -9.45
CA VAL A 72 -28.02 24.70 -8.09
C VAL A 72 -26.71 23.93 -8.22
N LEU A 73 -25.62 24.54 -7.74
CA LEU A 73 -24.30 23.92 -7.70
C LEU A 73 -24.36 22.63 -6.85
N ILE A 74 -24.25 21.49 -7.52
CA ILE A 74 -24.07 20.20 -6.85
C ILE A 74 -22.64 20.16 -6.31
N SER A 75 -22.48 19.84 -5.02
CA SER A 75 -21.18 19.76 -4.37
C SER A 75 -20.24 18.79 -5.10
N LEU A 76 -18.97 19.17 -5.23
CA LEU A 76 -17.92 18.30 -5.77
C LEU A 76 -17.77 17.03 -4.91
N VAL A 77 -17.77 15.87 -5.57
CA VAL A 77 -17.47 14.58 -4.92
C VAL A 77 -15.99 14.27 -5.09
N ARG A 78 -15.31 13.91 -4.00
CA ARG A 78 -13.91 13.46 -4.03
C ARG A 78 -13.83 11.98 -4.40
N ARG A 79 -12.78 11.58 -5.11
CA ARG A 79 -12.46 10.17 -5.32
C ARG A 79 -11.98 9.57 -4.00
N ALA A 80 -12.47 8.37 -3.64
CA ALA A 80 -12.01 7.65 -2.47
C ALA A 80 -10.53 7.23 -2.63
N MET A 81 -9.76 7.39 -1.56
CA MET A 81 -8.37 6.93 -1.51
C MET A 81 -8.34 5.38 -1.41
N PRO A 82 -7.42 4.70 -2.10
CA PRO A 82 -7.29 3.25 -2.01
C PRO A 82 -6.75 2.81 -0.64
N ASN A 83 -7.12 1.60 -0.22
CA ASN A 83 -6.59 0.99 1.00
C ASN A 83 -5.12 0.57 0.80
N LEU A 84 -4.31 0.82 1.82
CA LEU A 84 -2.86 0.60 1.83
C LEU A 84 -2.52 -0.61 2.71
N MET A 85 -1.72 -1.57 2.22
CA MET A 85 -1.42 -2.82 2.95
C MET A 85 0.07 -3.17 3.09
N ALA A 86 0.99 -2.37 2.55
CA ALA A 86 2.42 -2.66 2.58
C ALA A 86 3.00 -2.89 3.99
N TYR A 87 2.57 -2.12 4.99
CA TYR A 87 3.09 -2.25 6.35
C TYR A 87 2.54 -3.45 7.14
N ASP A 88 1.51 -4.12 6.62
CA ASP A 88 1.00 -5.37 7.20
C ASP A 88 1.83 -6.58 6.77
N VAL A 89 2.49 -6.49 5.60
CA VAL A 89 3.22 -7.61 4.98
C VAL A 89 4.74 -7.53 5.17
N CYS A 90 5.28 -6.44 5.73
CA CYS A 90 6.72 -6.30 5.95
C CYS A 90 7.05 -5.77 7.35
N GLY A 91 8.20 -6.23 7.89
CA GLY A 91 8.76 -5.66 9.11
C GLY A 91 9.38 -4.29 8.83
N VAL A 92 9.18 -3.34 9.75
CA VAL A 92 9.73 -1.98 9.63
C VAL A 92 10.75 -1.76 10.74
N GLN A 93 11.94 -1.29 10.38
CA GLN A 93 12.94 -0.81 11.32
C GLN A 93 13.26 0.65 10.99
N PRO A 94 12.83 1.61 11.83
CA PRO A 94 13.14 3.02 11.62
C PRO A 94 14.65 3.27 11.61
N MET A 95 15.14 4.08 10.67
CA MET A 95 16.55 4.45 10.55
C MET A 95 16.80 5.82 11.20
N THR A 96 17.83 5.92 12.04
CA THR A 96 18.28 7.20 12.63
C THR A 96 19.37 7.91 11.81
N GLY A 97 19.95 7.20 10.83
CA GLY A 97 20.95 7.73 9.91
C GLY A 97 20.69 7.32 8.46
N PRO A 98 21.38 7.92 7.48
CA PRO A 98 21.14 7.67 6.05
C PRO A 98 21.60 6.27 5.58
N THR A 99 22.47 5.62 6.34
CA THR A 99 22.94 4.25 6.08
C THR A 99 22.86 3.42 7.35
N GLY A 100 22.58 2.13 7.19
CA GLY A 100 22.53 1.13 8.25
C GLY A 100 23.29 -0.13 7.88
N LEU A 101 23.71 -0.90 8.89
CA LEU A 101 24.33 -2.20 8.71
C LEU A 101 23.43 -3.27 9.35
N ILE A 102 23.18 -4.33 8.61
CA ILE A 102 22.52 -5.54 9.11
C ILE A 102 23.59 -6.62 9.24
N PHE A 103 23.65 -7.25 10.41
CA PHE A 103 24.54 -8.37 10.67
C PHE A 103 23.73 -9.66 10.79
N ALA A 104 24.22 -10.73 10.19
CA ALA A 104 23.63 -12.06 10.27
C ALA A 104 24.67 -13.06 10.76
N MET A 105 24.35 -13.77 11.85
CA MET A 105 25.18 -14.86 12.35
C MET A 105 24.66 -16.19 11.79
N ARG A 106 25.54 -16.98 11.16
CA ARG A 106 25.22 -18.30 10.62
C ARG A 106 26.04 -19.37 11.33
N ALA A 107 25.37 -20.37 11.89
CA ALA A 107 26.05 -21.52 12.50
C ALA A 107 26.51 -22.49 11.41
N LYS A 108 27.79 -22.87 11.42
CA LYS A 108 28.40 -23.70 10.38
C LYS A 108 29.11 -24.90 11.01
N TYR A 109 29.06 -26.03 10.33
CA TYR A 109 30.00 -27.11 10.61
C TYR A 109 31.42 -26.60 10.39
N ALA A 110 32.37 -27.09 11.18
CA ALA A 110 33.75 -26.65 11.11
C ALA A 110 34.70 -27.83 11.16
N ASN A 111 35.92 -27.55 10.75
CA ASN A 111 37.09 -28.32 11.14
C ASN A 111 38.16 -27.34 11.61
N SER A 112 39.30 -27.86 12.05
CA SER A 112 40.35 -27.08 12.69
C SER A 112 40.98 -25.99 11.79
N THR A 113 40.68 -25.98 10.48
CA THR A 113 41.22 -25.02 9.51
C THR A 113 40.17 -24.26 8.69
N ALA A 114 38.90 -24.68 8.68
CA ALA A 114 37.88 -24.11 7.82
C ALA A 114 36.44 -24.27 8.34
N LEU A 115 35.57 -23.35 7.92
CA LEU A 115 34.12 -23.43 8.08
C LEU A 115 33.49 -24.12 6.85
N GLY A 116 32.60 -25.08 7.08
CA GLY A 116 31.84 -25.85 6.10
C GLY A 116 30.42 -25.31 5.86
N THR A 117 29.44 -26.20 5.60
CA THR A 117 28.05 -25.83 5.32
C THR A 117 27.32 -25.30 6.57
N GLU A 118 26.34 -24.42 6.38
CA GLU A 118 25.44 -23.94 7.44
C GLU A 118 24.55 -25.08 7.97
N THR A 119 24.36 -25.14 9.29
CA THR A 119 23.68 -26.25 9.96
C THR A 119 22.16 -26.12 9.97
N PHE A 120 21.61 -24.90 10.02
CA PHE A 120 20.18 -24.66 10.26
C PHE A 120 19.43 -24.08 9.04
N TYR A 121 20.00 -24.20 7.84
CA TYR A 121 19.32 -23.79 6.61
C TYR A 121 18.48 -24.93 6.04
N ASP A 122 19.09 -26.11 5.87
CA ASP A 122 18.43 -27.35 5.48
C ASP A 122 18.25 -28.30 6.69
N GLU A 123 17.85 -29.55 6.43
CA GLU A 123 17.82 -30.62 7.44
C GLU A 123 19.21 -30.82 8.08
N VAL A 124 19.23 -30.91 9.41
CA VAL A 124 20.45 -31.08 10.19
C VAL A 124 21.07 -32.45 9.90
N ASN A 125 22.37 -32.47 9.60
CA ASN A 125 23.09 -33.71 9.35
C ASN A 125 23.15 -34.59 10.63
N THR A 126 22.41 -35.69 10.61
CA THR A 126 22.35 -36.66 11.74
C THR A 126 23.66 -37.44 11.92
N ALA A 127 24.53 -37.48 10.90
CA ALA A 127 25.82 -38.17 10.95
C ALA A 127 26.97 -37.30 11.48
N PHE A 128 26.76 -36.01 11.74
CA PHE A 128 27.89 -35.11 12.06
C PHE A 128 28.53 -35.42 13.41
N THR A 129 27.73 -35.77 14.43
CA THR A 129 28.20 -36.03 15.80
C THR A 129 28.46 -37.50 16.09
N THR A 130 28.38 -38.37 15.08
CA THR A 130 28.53 -39.82 15.22
C THR A 130 29.53 -40.36 14.20
N VAL A 131 30.37 -41.31 14.62
CA VAL A 131 31.36 -41.96 13.76
C VAL A 131 30.95 -43.43 13.65
N LYS A 132 30.34 -43.80 12.52
CA LYS A 132 29.98 -45.20 12.21
C LYS A 132 30.70 -45.67 10.94
N GLY A 133 30.88 -46.99 10.84
CA GLY A 133 31.47 -47.63 9.67
C GLY A 133 30.67 -47.29 8.40
N GLY A 134 31.34 -46.79 7.38
CA GLY A 134 30.72 -46.35 6.14
C GLY A 134 29.92 -47.44 5.45
N GLY A 135 28.71 -47.12 5.01
CA GLY A 135 27.86 -48.01 4.23
C GLY A 135 26.44 -47.46 4.11
N ALA A 136 25.73 -47.83 3.03
CA ALA A 136 24.32 -47.49 2.80
C ALA A 136 23.35 -48.34 3.66
N GLN A 137 23.73 -48.66 4.89
CA GLN A 137 22.88 -49.39 5.83
C GLN A 137 22.07 -48.40 6.67
N LEU A 138 20.83 -48.76 6.98
CA LEU A 138 19.95 -47.96 7.82
C LEU A 138 20.62 -47.71 9.18
N GLY A 139 20.67 -46.45 9.62
CA GLY A 139 21.27 -46.06 10.91
C GLY A 139 22.77 -45.71 10.85
N ASN A 140 23.39 -45.75 9.65
CA ASN A 140 24.83 -45.54 9.47
C ASN A 140 25.20 -44.30 8.61
N ALA A 141 24.23 -43.63 7.99
CA ALA A 141 24.51 -42.45 7.14
C ALA A 141 23.32 -41.49 7.10
N HIS A 142 23.59 -40.20 6.88
CA HIS A 142 22.58 -39.20 6.57
C HIS A 142 22.46 -39.06 5.05
N THR A 143 21.38 -39.58 4.46
CA THR A 143 21.14 -39.53 3.01
C THR A 143 19.67 -39.27 2.72
N GLY A 144 19.39 -38.41 1.74
CA GLY A 144 18.02 -38.00 1.40
C GLY A 144 17.52 -36.88 2.32
N THR A 145 16.77 -35.92 1.76
CA THR A 145 16.23 -34.74 2.46
C THR A 145 14.70 -34.77 2.59
N ALA A 146 14.07 -35.87 2.15
CA ALA A 146 12.63 -36.08 2.23
C ALA A 146 12.30 -37.58 2.32
N VAL A 147 11.34 -37.93 3.18
CA VAL A 147 10.75 -39.28 3.22
C VAL A 147 9.96 -39.50 1.93
N GLY A 148 10.41 -40.41 1.07
CA GLY A 148 9.72 -40.76 -0.19
C GLY A 148 10.10 -39.91 -1.41
N GLY A 149 11.41 -39.72 -1.65
CA GLY A 149 11.94 -38.91 -2.76
C GLY A 149 11.28 -39.13 -4.14
N THR A 150 11.17 -38.05 -4.92
CA THR A 150 10.77 -37.84 -6.35
C THR A 150 9.58 -38.62 -6.95
N ASN A 151 9.06 -39.66 -6.32
CA ASN A 151 7.88 -40.40 -6.73
C ASN A 151 7.24 -40.89 -5.44
N GLY A 152 6.02 -40.46 -5.13
CA GLY A 152 5.27 -40.74 -3.89
C GLY A 152 4.97 -42.22 -3.62
N ASN A 153 5.99 -43.07 -3.60
CA ASN A 153 5.92 -44.46 -3.27
C ASN A 153 6.33 -44.61 -1.81
N THR A 154 5.32 -44.66 -0.94
CA THR A 154 5.43 -44.87 0.51
C THR A 154 5.69 -46.33 0.90
N ALA A 155 5.93 -47.21 -0.09
CA ALA A 155 6.26 -48.61 0.15
C ALA A 155 7.77 -48.79 0.32
N ASN A 156 8.21 -48.94 1.58
CA ASN A 156 9.45 -49.58 2.00
C ASN A 156 10.69 -49.18 1.16
N MET A 157 11.28 -48.02 1.48
CA MET A 157 12.52 -47.58 0.85
C MET A 157 13.62 -48.63 1.04
N PRO A 158 14.33 -49.06 -0.03
CA PRO A 158 15.63 -49.69 0.17
C PRO A 158 16.52 -48.69 0.93
N ALA A 159 17.42 -49.18 1.77
CA ALA A 159 18.35 -48.41 2.62
C ALA A 159 19.26 -47.38 1.89
N ASN A 160 19.03 -47.16 0.59
CA ASN A 160 19.85 -46.40 -0.34
C ASN A 160 19.26 -45.02 -0.72
N GLY A 161 18.09 -44.62 -0.21
CA GLY A 161 17.40 -43.38 -0.63
C GLY A 161 17.09 -42.36 0.48
N TYR A 162 16.69 -42.82 1.67
CA TYR A 162 16.42 -41.99 2.84
C TYR A 162 16.97 -42.71 4.09
N ASN A 163 17.88 -42.07 4.83
CA ASN A 163 18.63 -42.69 5.93
C ASN A 163 19.04 -41.63 6.95
N PHE A 164 19.21 -42.08 8.20
CA PHE A 164 19.73 -41.30 9.32
C PHE A 164 20.90 -42.04 9.97
N ALA A 165 21.75 -41.32 10.69
CA ALA A 165 22.78 -41.95 11.51
C ALA A 165 22.35 -41.99 12.99
N GLU A 166 22.52 -43.15 13.63
CA GLU A 166 22.31 -43.32 15.07
C GLU A 166 23.57 -42.95 15.86
N GLY A 167 23.44 -42.89 17.19
CA GLY A 167 24.57 -42.68 18.09
C GLY A 167 25.71 -43.70 17.89
N MET A 168 26.95 -43.24 18.13
CA MET A 168 28.14 -44.09 18.11
C MET A 168 28.18 -45.02 19.35
N SER A 169 28.94 -46.11 19.28
CA SER A 169 29.16 -46.95 20.46
C SER A 169 30.02 -46.23 21.51
N THR A 170 29.89 -46.63 22.78
CA THR A 170 30.71 -46.09 23.87
C THR A 170 32.21 -46.27 23.60
N SER A 171 32.61 -47.41 23.05
CA SER A 171 34.01 -47.67 22.67
C SER A 171 34.55 -46.67 21.64
N THR A 172 33.72 -46.26 20.67
CA THR A 172 34.12 -45.27 19.65
C THR A 172 34.13 -43.87 20.25
N ALA A 173 33.17 -43.56 21.12
CA ALA A 173 33.10 -42.28 21.82
C ALA A 173 34.31 -42.06 22.75
N GLU A 174 34.73 -43.09 23.47
CA GLU A 174 35.93 -43.06 24.34
C GLU A 174 37.23 -42.92 23.54
N ALA A 175 37.24 -43.34 22.28
CA ALA A 175 38.39 -43.21 21.39
C ALA A 175 38.45 -41.87 20.63
N LEU A 176 37.49 -40.96 20.84
CA LEU A 176 37.53 -39.61 20.24
C LEU A 176 38.65 -38.78 20.86
N GLY A 177 39.43 -38.11 20.01
CA GLY A 177 40.52 -37.21 20.41
C GLY A 177 41.87 -37.88 20.67
N ASP A 178 41.97 -39.22 20.61
CA ASP A 178 43.18 -39.97 20.99
C ASP A 178 44.26 -40.03 19.88
N SER A 179 43.87 -39.98 18.59
CA SER A 179 44.82 -39.96 17.46
C SER A 179 44.19 -39.42 16.16
N GLY A 180 45.02 -39.16 15.14
CA GLY A 180 44.72 -38.43 13.89
C GLY A 180 43.65 -39.00 12.94
N GLY A 181 42.76 -39.88 13.42
CA GLY A 181 41.58 -40.38 12.71
C GLY A 181 40.25 -40.18 13.46
N ASN A 182 40.26 -39.81 14.74
CA ASN A 182 39.08 -39.76 15.60
C ASN A 182 38.85 -38.37 16.23
N ALA A 183 39.10 -37.28 15.49
CA ALA A 183 38.90 -35.93 16.02
C ALA A 183 37.42 -35.66 16.39
N PHE A 184 37.20 -34.81 17.39
CA PHE A 184 35.86 -34.33 17.70
C PHE A 184 35.32 -33.51 16.52
N PRO A 185 34.07 -33.73 16.10
CA PRO A 185 33.39 -32.84 15.16
C PRO A 185 33.30 -31.43 15.73
N GLU A 186 33.67 -30.42 14.94
CA GLU A 186 33.72 -29.02 15.38
C GLU A 186 32.57 -28.21 14.77
N MET A 187 32.09 -27.20 15.49
CA MET A 187 31.13 -26.22 14.96
C MET A 187 31.64 -24.81 15.21
N GLY A 188 31.33 -23.91 14.30
CA GLY A 188 31.66 -22.49 14.40
C GLY A 188 30.52 -21.61 13.91
N PHE A 189 30.77 -20.30 13.83
CA PHE A 189 29.84 -19.35 13.25
C PHE A 189 30.57 -18.37 12.33
N SER A 190 29.86 -17.87 11.33
CA SER A 190 30.28 -16.71 10.54
C SER A 190 29.34 -15.54 10.80
N ILE A 191 29.86 -14.32 10.70
CA ILE A 191 29.06 -13.10 10.77
C ILE A 191 29.15 -12.40 9.42
N ASP A 192 28.04 -12.36 8.71
CA ASP A 192 27.90 -11.64 7.46
C ASP A 192 27.39 -10.22 7.73
N LYS A 193 27.75 -9.28 6.87
CA LYS A 193 27.23 -7.90 6.92
C LYS A 193 26.61 -7.49 5.60
N VAL A 194 25.50 -6.75 5.68
CA VAL A 194 24.83 -6.13 4.53
C VAL A 194 24.61 -4.66 4.83
N THR A 195 24.97 -3.80 3.88
CA THR A 195 24.73 -2.35 3.96
C THR A 195 23.38 -1.99 3.37
N VAL A 196 22.61 -1.18 4.09
CA VAL A 196 21.34 -0.61 3.62
C VAL A 196 21.48 0.90 3.55
N THR A 197 21.08 1.50 2.43
CA THR A 197 21.18 2.95 2.20
C THR A 197 19.80 3.50 1.86
N ALA A 198 19.40 4.58 2.53
CA ALA A 198 18.13 5.25 2.29
C ALA A 198 18.10 5.90 0.90
N ARG A 199 16.93 5.90 0.28
CA ARG A 199 16.64 6.61 -0.98
C ARG A 199 15.51 7.60 -0.77
N SER A 200 15.49 8.69 -1.53
CA SER A 200 14.53 9.78 -1.39
C SER A 200 13.49 9.80 -2.51
N ARG A 201 12.33 10.38 -2.21
CA ARG A 201 11.23 10.71 -3.13
C ARG A 201 10.80 12.15 -2.85
N ALA A 202 10.43 12.89 -3.88
CA ALA A 202 9.96 14.26 -3.74
C ALA A 202 8.95 14.58 -4.84
N LEU A 203 7.87 15.27 -4.47
CA LEU A 203 6.90 15.84 -5.40
C LEU A 203 6.72 17.34 -5.09
N LYS A 204 6.31 18.11 -6.09
CA LYS A 204 6.04 19.54 -5.98
C LYS A 204 4.69 19.83 -6.59
N ALA A 205 3.89 20.65 -5.92
CA ALA A 205 2.72 21.29 -6.49
C ALA A 205 2.96 22.80 -6.58
N GLU A 206 2.45 23.41 -7.64
CA GLU A 206 2.40 24.86 -7.81
C GLU A 206 0.94 25.25 -8.05
N TYR A 207 0.51 26.36 -7.47
CA TYR A 207 -0.80 26.94 -7.74
C TYR A 207 -0.67 28.45 -7.87
N THR A 208 -1.59 29.07 -8.61
CA THR A 208 -1.66 30.52 -8.74
C THR A 208 -2.54 31.10 -7.65
N MET A 209 -2.26 32.33 -7.24
CA MET A 209 -3.09 33.03 -6.25
C MET A 209 -4.51 33.25 -6.77
N GLU A 210 -4.65 33.49 -8.08
CA GLU A 210 -5.94 33.62 -8.75
C GLU A 210 -6.76 32.33 -8.64
N LEU A 211 -6.12 31.17 -8.88
CA LEU A 211 -6.78 29.88 -8.76
C LEU A 211 -7.20 29.62 -7.32
N ALA A 212 -6.34 29.89 -6.34
CA ALA A 212 -6.69 29.67 -4.93
C ALA A 212 -7.86 30.56 -4.47
N GLN A 213 -7.92 31.81 -4.97
CA GLN A 213 -9.03 32.71 -4.67
C GLN A 213 -10.33 32.23 -5.31
N ASP A 214 -10.29 31.81 -6.57
CA ASP A 214 -11.45 31.29 -7.29
C ASP A 214 -12.00 30.02 -6.63
N LEU A 215 -11.12 29.07 -6.31
CA LEU A 215 -11.46 27.79 -5.67
C LEU A 215 -12.06 28.00 -4.27
N LYS A 216 -11.59 29.01 -3.54
CA LYS A 216 -12.14 29.39 -2.24
C LYS A 216 -13.49 30.10 -2.36
N ALA A 217 -13.64 31.00 -3.34
CA ALA A 217 -14.85 31.79 -3.52
C ALA A 217 -16.03 30.95 -4.08
N ILE A 218 -15.75 30.03 -5.01
CA ILE A 218 -16.77 29.21 -5.65
C ILE A 218 -17.03 27.90 -4.89
N HIS A 219 -15.97 27.20 -4.48
CA HIS A 219 -16.10 25.85 -3.91
C HIS A 219 -15.89 25.78 -2.39
N GLY A 220 -15.50 26.88 -1.75
CA GLY A 220 -15.21 26.90 -0.31
C GLY A 220 -14.02 26.02 0.11
N LEU A 221 -13.18 25.64 -0.85
CA LEU A 221 -12.04 24.75 -0.63
C LEU A 221 -10.74 25.55 -0.58
N ASP A 222 -9.80 25.07 0.22
CA ASP A 222 -8.45 25.62 0.30
C ASP A 222 -7.50 24.84 -0.61
N ALA A 223 -7.00 25.50 -1.66
CA ALA A 223 -6.12 24.89 -2.64
C ALA A 223 -4.80 24.38 -2.02
N GLU A 224 -4.27 25.05 -1.01
CA GLU A 224 -3.01 24.66 -0.37
C GLU A 224 -3.17 23.33 0.39
N THR A 225 -4.20 23.24 1.22
CA THR A 225 -4.52 22.03 1.98
C THR A 225 -4.83 20.84 1.07
N GLU A 226 -5.63 21.05 0.01
CA GLU A 226 -5.99 19.97 -0.92
C GLU A 226 -4.77 19.45 -1.69
N LEU A 227 -3.90 20.33 -2.17
CA LEU A 227 -2.67 19.92 -2.86
C LEU A 227 -1.72 19.18 -1.93
N SER A 228 -1.53 19.64 -0.69
CA SER A 228 -0.69 18.95 0.30
C SER A 228 -1.19 17.52 0.59
N ASN A 229 -2.51 17.36 0.71
CA ASN A 229 -3.13 16.05 0.90
C ASN A 229 -2.93 15.13 -0.32
N ILE A 230 -3.09 15.65 -1.55
CA ILE A 230 -2.86 14.88 -2.78
C ILE A 230 -1.40 14.42 -2.85
N LEU A 231 -0.44 15.31 -2.59
CA LEU A 231 0.99 14.97 -2.65
C LEU A 231 1.36 13.92 -1.60
N THR A 232 0.87 14.07 -0.36
CA THR A 232 1.17 13.13 0.73
C THR A 232 0.60 11.75 0.41
N THR A 233 -0.65 11.71 -0.08
CA THR A 233 -1.33 10.44 -0.40
C THR A 233 -0.69 9.75 -1.60
N GLU A 234 -0.24 10.49 -2.61
CA GLU A 234 0.48 9.92 -3.76
C GLU A 234 1.82 9.29 -3.33
N ILE A 235 2.63 10.00 -2.53
CA ILE A 235 3.91 9.45 -2.05
C ILE A 235 3.68 8.18 -1.23
N LEU A 236 2.65 8.15 -0.38
CA LEU A 236 2.31 6.96 0.40
C LEU A 236 1.86 5.80 -0.50
N ALA A 237 1.04 6.07 -1.52
CA ALA A 237 0.60 5.07 -2.47
C ALA A 237 1.76 4.51 -3.30
N GLU A 238 2.69 5.35 -3.73
CA GLU A 238 3.90 4.93 -4.45
C GLU A 238 4.78 4.00 -3.60
N ILE A 239 5.08 4.40 -2.35
CA ILE A 239 5.88 3.59 -1.42
C ILE A 239 5.21 2.24 -1.18
N ASN A 240 3.90 2.25 -0.98
CA ASN A 240 3.13 1.02 -0.76
C ASN A 240 3.25 0.08 -1.96
N ARG A 241 3.08 0.61 -3.18
CA ARG A 241 3.15 -0.16 -4.41
C ARG A 241 4.57 -0.67 -4.69
N GLU A 242 5.59 0.09 -4.33
CA GLU A 242 6.99 -0.33 -4.41
C GLU A 242 7.24 -1.55 -3.52
N VAL A 243 6.79 -1.54 -2.26
CA VAL A 243 6.96 -2.69 -1.35
C VAL A 243 6.29 -3.93 -1.92
N VAL A 244 5.02 -3.82 -2.33
CA VAL A 244 4.27 -4.95 -2.91
C VAL A 244 4.95 -5.49 -4.18
N ARG A 245 5.44 -4.61 -5.06
CA ARG A 245 6.16 -5.04 -6.26
C ARG A 245 7.52 -5.68 -5.93
N SER A 246 8.22 -5.17 -4.94
CA SER A 246 9.51 -5.72 -4.50
C SER A 246 9.32 -7.13 -3.94
N ILE A 247 8.25 -7.37 -3.16
CA ILE A 247 7.88 -8.71 -2.71
C ILE A 247 7.66 -9.65 -3.91
N ASN A 248 6.90 -9.23 -4.92
CA ASN A 248 6.65 -10.06 -6.11
C ASN A 248 7.93 -10.36 -6.92
N VAL A 249 8.95 -9.51 -6.85
CA VAL A 249 10.23 -9.71 -7.56
C VAL A 249 11.18 -10.60 -6.77
N VAL A 250 11.20 -10.47 -5.43
CA VAL A 250 12.11 -11.23 -4.55
C VAL A 250 11.55 -12.60 -4.15
N ALA A 251 10.23 -12.77 -4.19
CA ALA A 251 9.58 -14.03 -3.86
C ALA A 251 10.08 -15.19 -4.74
N VAL A 252 10.47 -16.29 -4.09
CA VAL A 252 10.82 -17.54 -4.77
C VAL A 252 9.57 -18.12 -5.41
N ARG A 253 9.66 -18.57 -6.67
CA ARG A 253 8.55 -19.21 -7.36
C ARG A 253 8.17 -20.51 -6.65
N GLY A 254 6.92 -20.59 -6.19
CA GLY A 254 6.31 -21.83 -5.72
C GLY A 254 5.90 -22.75 -6.87
N ALA A 255 5.25 -23.88 -6.55
CA ALA A 255 4.69 -24.82 -7.53
C ALA A 255 5.73 -25.34 -8.55
N ASN A 256 6.91 -25.75 -8.07
CA ASN A 256 7.98 -26.32 -8.91
C ASN A 256 7.89 -27.85 -9.04
N THR A 257 7.15 -28.51 -8.15
CA THR A 257 6.96 -29.96 -8.11
C THR A 257 5.47 -30.27 -8.07
N GLY A 258 5.05 -31.34 -8.76
CA GLY A 258 3.64 -31.75 -8.79
C GLY A 258 2.74 -30.88 -9.66
N THR A 259 3.28 -30.11 -10.61
CA THR A 259 2.52 -29.36 -11.62
C THR A 259 2.98 -29.68 -13.03
N THR A 260 2.07 -29.54 -13.99
CA THR A 260 2.34 -29.76 -15.42
C THR A 260 3.31 -28.71 -15.96
N THR A 261 3.31 -27.50 -15.41
CA THR A 261 4.27 -26.44 -15.74
C THR A 261 4.88 -25.85 -14.48
N ALA A 262 6.20 -25.95 -14.31
CA ALA A 262 6.89 -25.39 -13.16
C ALA A 262 6.63 -23.88 -12.99
N GLY A 263 6.24 -23.47 -11.80
CA GLY A 263 5.92 -22.08 -11.48
C GLY A 263 4.49 -21.65 -11.80
N LYS A 264 3.65 -22.54 -12.34
CA LYS A 264 2.21 -22.33 -12.53
C LYS A 264 1.47 -23.52 -11.93
N PHE A 265 0.47 -23.23 -11.11
CA PHE A 265 -0.52 -24.24 -10.70
C PHE A 265 -1.78 -24.01 -11.52
N ASP A 266 -2.12 -24.97 -12.37
CA ASP A 266 -3.31 -24.93 -13.20
C ASP A 266 -4.41 -25.80 -12.58
N LEU A 267 -5.56 -25.20 -12.26
CA LEU A 267 -6.65 -25.89 -11.58
C LEU A 267 -7.24 -27.03 -12.43
N ASP A 268 -7.12 -26.98 -13.75
CA ASP A 268 -7.71 -28.00 -14.63
C ASP A 268 -6.78 -29.20 -14.88
N THR A 269 -5.45 -28.99 -14.84
CA THR A 269 -4.47 -30.05 -15.16
C THR A 269 -3.67 -30.53 -13.95
N ASP A 270 -3.60 -29.73 -12.87
CA ASP A 270 -2.76 -30.02 -11.71
C ASP A 270 -3.59 -30.35 -10.45
N SER A 271 -4.92 -30.19 -10.46
CA SER A 271 -5.79 -30.49 -9.30
C SER A 271 -6.49 -31.85 -9.36
N ASN A 272 -6.34 -32.58 -10.45
CA ASN A 272 -7.04 -33.83 -10.75
C ASN A 272 -6.35 -35.10 -10.19
N GLY A 273 -5.23 -34.96 -9.48
CA GLY A 273 -4.53 -36.06 -8.82
C GLY A 273 -3.54 -36.78 -9.72
#